data_AF-A0A800G9X8-F1
#
_entry.id   AF-A0A800G9X8-F1
#
_cell.length_a   1.000
_cell.length_b   1.000
_cell.length_c   1.000
_cell.angle_alpha   90.00
_cell.angle_beta   90.00
_cell.angle_gamma   90.00
#
_symmetry.space_group_name_H-M   'P 1'
#
loop_
_entity.id
_entity.type
_entity.pdbx_description
1 polymer ?
#
loop_
_entity_poly.entity_id
_entity_poly.type
_entity_poly.pdbx_seq_one_letter_code
_entity_poly.pdbx_strand_id
1 'polypeptide(L)'
;MLEQQLNDDSPALLRFPQFESHLYEIAAGEVAGLTEEQLDFESDKWGWSGWSIRRQLSHMASGNFRWFWQRWGLTMYPEGPPANPPNAEEVKVLAQSKYDRRLDEGVYWDVKLILEELQRGLALGQTILSQHTVGSLRTEEFEYADTGEWPWFYNIHSTGLRRDSETPTKIWFNLETIFRHRYYEHITHLYNIQRIKQAQGLSTKTEVPIEGYMALPGWDLSTPD
;
A
#
# COMPACT_ATOMS: atom_id res chain seq x y z
N MET A 1 12.34 2.39 17.35
CA MET A 1 13.64 1.69 17.20
C MET A 1 14.52 2.52 16.28
N LEU A 2 15.82 2.64 16.55
CA LEU A 2 16.76 3.21 15.58
C LEU A 2 16.73 2.33 14.33
N GLU A 3 16.44 2.90 13.15
CA GLU A 3 16.66 2.22 11.89
C GLU A 3 18.12 1.75 11.88
N GLN A 4 18.35 0.43 11.88
CA GLN A 4 19.67 -0.09 11.59
C GLN A 4 20.04 0.41 10.20
N GLN A 5 21.09 1.23 10.14
CA GLN A 5 21.53 1.82 8.88
C GLN A 5 22.12 0.70 8.03
N LEU A 6 21.28 0.10 7.18
CA LEU A 6 21.71 -0.93 6.25
C LEU A 6 22.67 -0.31 5.21
N ASN A 7 23.78 -0.99 4.97
CA ASN A 7 24.73 -0.65 3.90
C ASN A 7 24.05 -0.73 2.53
N ASP A 8 24.49 0.09 1.58
CA ASP A 8 23.92 0.15 0.23
C ASP A 8 24.02 -1.19 -0.52
N ASP A 9 25.04 -2.01 -0.25
CA ASP A 9 25.19 -3.34 -0.86
C ASP A 9 24.30 -4.42 -0.21
N SER A 10 23.57 -4.09 0.87
CA SER A 10 22.67 -5.04 1.53
C SER A 10 21.50 -5.41 0.61
N PRO A 11 21.00 -6.66 0.65
CA PRO A 11 19.77 -7.03 -0.05
C PRO A 11 18.59 -6.13 0.35
N ALA A 12 17.83 -5.63 -0.63
CA ALA A 12 16.70 -4.74 -0.38
C ALA A 12 15.57 -5.40 0.46
N LEU A 13 15.45 -6.73 0.42
CA LEU A 13 14.53 -7.50 1.27
C LEU A 13 14.71 -7.21 2.77
N LEU A 14 15.94 -6.92 3.22
CA LEU A 14 16.21 -6.60 4.63
C LEU A 14 15.67 -5.22 5.02
N ARG A 15 15.44 -4.32 4.06
CA ARG A 15 14.90 -2.98 4.30
C ARG A 15 13.39 -2.99 4.49
N PHE A 16 12.69 -3.89 3.81
CA PHE A 16 11.23 -3.98 3.81
C PHE A 16 10.74 -5.41 4.12
N PRO A 17 11.15 -6.01 5.25
CA PRO A 17 10.80 -7.39 5.59
C PRO A 17 9.28 -7.60 5.75
N GLN A 18 8.51 -6.54 5.99
CA GLN A 18 7.06 -6.62 6.18
C GLN A 18 6.32 -7.10 4.92
N PHE A 19 6.92 -6.94 3.73
CA PHE A 19 6.36 -7.43 2.47
C PHE A 19 6.47 -8.94 2.30
N GLU A 20 7.26 -9.65 3.12
CA GLU A 20 7.45 -11.09 3.02
C GLU A 20 6.16 -11.87 3.34
N SER A 21 5.65 -11.72 4.56
CA SER A 21 4.40 -12.36 4.97
C SER A 21 3.59 -11.53 5.96
N HIS A 22 4.26 -10.71 6.76
CA HIS A 22 3.66 -10.01 7.88
C HIS A 22 2.43 -9.16 7.52
N LEU A 23 2.49 -8.37 6.43
CA LEU A 23 1.35 -7.55 6.00
C LEU A 23 0.15 -8.40 5.59
N TYR A 24 0.38 -9.53 4.92
CA TYR A 24 -0.68 -10.46 4.53
C TYR A 24 -1.27 -11.15 5.76
N GLU A 25 -0.43 -11.65 6.66
CA GLU A 25 -0.85 -12.38 7.86
C GLU A 25 -1.74 -11.54 8.77
N ILE A 26 -1.39 -10.26 8.97
CA ILE A 26 -2.24 -9.34 9.74
C ILE A 26 -3.57 -9.13 9.02
N ALA A 27 -3.55 -8.80 7.72
CA ALA A 27 -4.76 -8.54 6.96
C ALA A 27 -5.71 -9.75 6.95
N ALA A 28 -5.18 -10.94 6.65
CA ALA A 28 -5.92 -12.19 6.66
C ALA A 28 -6.47 -12.52 8.06
N GLY A 29 -5.66 -12.32 9.10
CA GLY A 29 -6.08 -12.53 10.48
C GLY A 29 -7.21 -11.59 10.92
N GLU A 30 -7.15 -10.32 10.54
CA GLU A 30 -8.17 -9.33 10.92
C GLU A 30 -9.53 -9.60 10.29
N VAL A 31 -9.57 -10.15 9.07
CA VAL A 31 -10.82 -10.47 8.36
C VAL A 31 -11.32 -11.90 8.54
N ALA A 32 -10.51 -12.76 9.17
CA ALA A 32 -10.86 -14.16 9.36
C ALA A 32 -12.13 -14.33 10.20
N GLY A 33 -13.12 -15.02 9.63
CA GLY A 33 -14.38 -15.37 10.32
C GLY A 33 -15.37 -14.22 10.46
N LEU A 34 -15.13 -13.07 9.81
CA LEU A 34 -16.13 -12.01 9.72
C LEU A 34 -17.30 -12.43 8.82
N THR A 35 -18.52 -12.01 9.17
CA THR A 35 -19.69 -12.16 8.30
C THR A 35 -19.70 -11.10 7.20
N GLU A 36 -20.54 -11.29 6.18
CA GLU A 36 -20.70 -10.29 5.12
C GLU A 36 -21.16 -8.95 5.69
N GLU A 37 -22.09 -8.94 6.65
CA GLU A 37 -22.55 -7.71 7.31
C GLU A 37 -21.43 -7.00 8.06
N GLN A 38 -20.50 -7.75 8.67
CA GLN A 38 -19.36 -7.17 9.39
C GLN A 38 -18.30 -6.61 8.43
N LEU A 39 -18.09 -7.30 7.30
CA LEU A 39 -17.19 -6.86 6.24
C LEU A 39 -17.69 -5.60 5.54
N ASP A 40 -19.02 -5.42 5.47
CA ASP A 40 -19.70 -4.37 4.73
C ASP A 40 -20.24 -3.24 5.62
N PHE A 41 -19.98 -3.30 6.93
CA PHE A 41 -20.33 -2.23 7.85
C PHE A 41 -19.65 -0.91 7.47
N GLU A 42 -20.44 0.16 7.38
CA GLU A 42 -20.01 1.54 7.18
C GLU A 42 -20.72 2.45 8.18
N SER A 43 -20.09 3.58 8.49
CA SER A 43 -20.69 4.60 9.35
C SER A 43 -20.21 5.99 8.95
N ASP A 44 -21.08 6.97 9.12
CA ASP A 44 -20.78 8.40 8.99
C ASP A 44 -20.34 9.05 10.31
N LYS A 45 -20.34 8.30 11.42
CA LYS A 45 -19.95 8.82 12.75
C LYS A 45 -18.46 9.20 12.81
N TRP A 46 -17.60 8.50 12.08
CA TRP A 46 -16.17 8.77 12.02
C TRP A 46 -15.69 8.89 10.57
N GLY A 47 -14.76 9.82 10.29
CA GLY A 47 -14.26 10.02 8.93
C GLY A 47 -13.60 8.78 8.32
N TRP A 48 -12.98 7.94 9.17
CA TRP A 48 -12.32 6.69 8.77
C TRP A 48 -13.29 5.52 8.56
N SER A 49 -14.57 5.62 8.95
CA SER A 49 -15.58 4.56 8.80
C SER A 49 -16.43 4.67 7.53
N GLY A 50 -16.10 5.63 6.64
CA GLY A 50 -16.78 5.78 5.35
C GLY A 50 -16.44 4.69 4.32
N TRP A 51 -15.39 3.90 4.56
CA TRP A 51 -15.07 2.69 3.80
C TRP A 51 -15.16 1.48 4.73
N SER A 52 -15.92 0.47 4.33
CA SER A 52 -16.02 -0.81 5.04
C SER A 52 -14.70 -1.58 5.13
N ILE A 53 -14.63 -2.58 6.02
CA ILE A 53 -13.45 -3.48 6.13
C ILE A 53 -13.06 -4.06 4.77
N ARG A 54 -14.05 -4.51 3.99
CA ARG A 54 -13.82 -5.04 2.65
C ARG A 54 -13.20 -4.02 1.71
N ARG A 55 -13.68 -2.78 1.74
CA ARG A 55 -13.16 -1.68 0.90
C ARG A 55 -11.76 -1.24 1.32
N GLN A 56 -11.47 -1.22 2.63
CA GLN A 56 -10.11 -0.98 3.14
C GLN A 56 -9.15 -2.05 2.61
N LEU A 57 -9.52 -3.34 2.73
CA LEU A 57 -8.70 -4.45 2.23
C LEU A 57 -8.54 -4.41 0.70
N SER A 58 -9.62 -4.10 -0.02
CA SER A 58 -9.63 -3.94 -1.48
C SER A 58 -8.70 -2.82 -1.94
N HIS A 59 -8.67 -1.70 -1.22
CA HIS A 59 -7.72 -0.62 -1.47
C HIS A 59 -6.27 -1.08 -1.25
N MET A 60 -5.98 -1.79 -0.16
CA MET A 60 -4.64 -2.33 0.12
C MET A 60 -4.14 -3.22 -1.03
N ALA A 61 -5.00 -4.13 -1.52
CA ALA A 61 -4.69 -5.01 -2.64
C ALA A 61 -4.45 -4.22 -3.94
N SER A 62 -5.39 -3.35 -4.33
CA SER A 62 -5.28 -2.53 -5.55
C SER A 62 -4.05 -1.63 -5.56
N GLY A 63 -3.71 -1.05 -4.41
CA GLY A 63 -2.58 -0.13 -4.29
C GLY A 63 -1.24 -0.75 -4.67
N ASN A 64 -1.02 -2.04 -4.41
CA ASN A 64 0.21 -2.73 -4.82
C ASN A 64 0.34 -2.75 -6.35
N PHE A 65 -0.72 -3.08 -7.08
CA PHE A 65 -0.68 -3.08 -8.55
C PHE A 65 -0.57 -1.67 -9.12
N ARG A 66 -1.27 -0.68 -8.55
CA ARG A 66 -1.17 0.73 -8.99
C ARG A 66 0.28 1.24 -8.91
N TRP A 67 0.98 0.92 -7.82
CA TRP A 67 2.32 1.45 -7.60
C TRP A 67 3.42 0.59 -8.22
N PHE A 68 3.41 -0.73 -8.00
CA PHE A 68 4.48 -1.61 -8.50
C PHE A 68 4.32 -2.01 -9.96
N TRP A 69 3.09 -2.04 -10.48
CA TRP A 69 2.84 -2.50 -11.84
C TRP A 69 2.45 -1.38 -12.81
N GLN A 70 1.37 -0.65 -12.52
CA GLN A 70 0.89 0.38 -13.44
C GLN A 70 1.89 1.54 -13.59
N ARG A 71 2.52 1.97 -12.49
CA ARG A 71 3.49 3.07 -12.49
C ARG A 71 4.91 2.60 -12.79
N TRP A 72 5.36 1.53 -12.14
CA TRP A 72 6.72 1.01 -12.29
C TRP A 72 6.89 -0.01 -13.42
N GLY A 73 5.94 -0.94 -13.55
CA GLY A 73 6.01 -2.11 -14.42
C GLY A 73 6.28 -1.80 -15.89
N LEU A 74 5.74 -0.68 -16.40
CA LEU A 74 5.86 -0.30 -17.81
C LEU A 74 7.20 0.36 -18.17
N THR A 75 7.94 0.87 -17.19
CA THR A 75 9.16 1.67 -17.42
C THR A 75 10.43 0.98 -16.91
N MET A 76 10.33 0.17 -15.85
CA MET A 76 11.49 -0.33 -15.11
C MET A 76 11.81 -1.81 -15.33
N TYR A 77 11.07 -2.50 -16.22
CA TYR A 77 11.39 -3.86 -16.65
C TYR A 77 11.88 -3.89 -18.11
N PRO A 78 13.02 -3.26 -18.44
CA PRO A 78 13.53 -3.21 -19.81
C PRO A 78 13.92 -4.60 -20.34
N GLU A 79 14.27 -5.52 -19.45
CA GLU A 79 14.61 -6.92 -19.79
C GLU A 79 13.39 -7.86 -19.81
N GLY A 80 12.20 -7.31 -19.56
CA GLY A 80 10.94 -8.05 -19.58
C GLY A 80 10.30 -8.16 -18.19
N PRO A 81 8.97 -8.36 -18.15
CA PRO A 81 8.20 -8.34 -16.93
C PRO A 81 8.53 -9.51 -15.98
N PRO A 82 8.22 -9.41 -14.67
CA PRO A 82 8.39 -10.51 -13.73
C PRO A 82 7.45 -11.67 -14.09
N ALA A 83 7.64 -12.84 -13.47
CA ALA A 83 6.79 -14.00 -13.72
C ALA A 83 5.30 -13.70 -13.42
N ASN A 84 4.41 -14.11 -14.33
CA ASN A 84 2.96 -13.92 -14.26
C ASN A 84 2.50 -12.45 -14.06
N PRO A 85 2.95 -11.52 -14.92
CA PRO A 85 2.54 -10.13 -14.81
C PRO A 85 1.04 -9.98 -15.11
N PRO A 86 0.33 -9.02 -14.47
CA PRO A 86 -1.02 -8.69 -14.88
C PRO A 86 -1.07 -8.27 -16.35
N ASN A 87 -1.93 -8.91 -17.14
CA ASN A 87 -2.19 -8.49 -18.51
C ASN A 87 -3.00 -7.18 -18.56
N ALA A 88 -3.13 -6.57 -19.74
CA ALA A 88 -3.77 -5.26 -19.89
C ALA A 88 -5.22 -5.20 -19.36
N GLU A 89 -6.01 -6.28 -19.49
CA GLU A 89 -7.37 -6.33 -18.94
C GLU A 89 -7.36 -6.52 -17.42
N GLU A 90 -6.44 -7.34 -16.89
CA GLU A 90 -6.24 -7.45 -15.43
C GLU A 90 -5.86 -6.10 -14.82
N VAL A 91 -4.98 -5.32 -15.45
CA VAL A 91 -4.61 -3.98 -14.94
C VAL A 91 -5.82 -3.07 -14.79
N LYS A 92 -6.81 -3.16 -15.70
CA LYS A 92 -8.03 -2.35 -15.60
C LYS A 92 -8.80 -2.65 -14.32
N VAL A 93 -9.00 -3.92 -14.01
CA VAL A 93 -9.79 -4.34 -12.83
C VAL A 93 -9.01 -4.24 -11.53
N LEU A 94 -7.69 -4.42 -11.57
CA LEU A 94 -6.81 -4.35 -10.40
C LEU A 94 -6.44 -2.91 -10.01
N ALA A 95 -6.24 -2.02 -10.99
CA ALA A 95 -5.61 -0.72 -10.78
C ALA A 95 -6.35 0.48 -11.41
N GLN A 96 -7.31 0.26 -12.30
CA GLN A 96 -8.04 1.34 -12.99
C GLN A 96 -9.56 1.17 -12.87
N SER A 97 -10.02 0.52 -11.79
CA SER A 97 -11.44 0.30 -11.58
C SER A 97 -12.18 1.64 -11.49
N LYS A 98 -13.47 1.62 -11.84
CA LYS A 98 -14.36 2.78 -11.72
C LYS A 98 -14.62 3.20 -10.26
N TYR A 99 -14.20 2.37 -9.31
CA TYR A 99 -14.34 2.61 -7.89
C TYR A 99 -13.10 3.32 -7.36
N ASP A 100 -13.29 4.34 -6.51
CA ASP A 100 -12.18 5.15 -6.01
C ASP A 100 -11.10 4.27 -5.36
N ARG A 101 -9.93 4.26 -6.00
CA ARG A 101 -8.65 3.69 -5.53
C ARG A 101 -8.69 2.25 -5.00
N ARG A 102 -9.62 1.41 -5.44
CA ARG A 102 -9.73 0.01 -4.97
C ARG A 102 -9.95 -0.98 -6.12
N LEU A 103 -9.98 -2.28 -5.82
CA LEU A 103 -10.30 -3.29 -6.83
C LEU A 103 -11.72 -3.08 -7.36
N ASP A 104 -12.01 -3.55 -8.59
CA ASP A 104 -13.36 -3.48 -9.13
C ASP A 104 -14.34 -4.31 -8.29
N GLU A 105 -15.31 -3.68 -7.62
CA GLU A 105 -16.26 -4.36 -6.74
C GLU A 105 -17.15 -5.35 -7.50
N GLY A 106 -17.33 -5.20 -8.82
CA GLY A 106 -18.08 -6.15 -9.65
C GLY A 106 -17.32 -7.44 -9.97
N VAL A 107 -16.01 -7.45 -9.75
CA VAL A 107 -15.13 -8.60 -9.96
C VAL A 107 -14.63 -9.16 -8.63
N TYR A 108 -14.21 -8.28 -7.74
CA TYR A 108 -13.55 -8.59 -6.47
C TYR A 108 -14.39 -8.16 -5.27
N TRP A 109 -15.54 -8.82 -5.09
CA TRP A 109 -16.33 -8.64 -3.88
C TRP A 109 -16.00 -9.68 -2.81
N ASP A 110 -15.83 -10.96 -3.18
CA ASP A 110 -15.47 -12.01 -2.21
C ASP A 110 -14.15 -11.65 -1.51
N VAL A 111 -14.16 -11.62 -0.17
CA VAL A 111 -13.00 -11.29 0.65
C VAL A 111 -11.81 -12.22 0.39
N LYS A 112 -12.07 -13.48 0.02
CA LYS A 112 -11.02 -14.44 -0.34
C LYS A 112 -10.30 -14.03 -1.61
N LEU A 113 -11.04 -13.59 -2.64
CA LEU A 113 -10.46 -13.08 -3.88
C LEU A 113 -9.65 -11.81 -3.64
N ILE A 114 -10.12 -10.93 -2.74
CA ILE A 114 -9.37 -9.73 -2.36
C ILE A 114 -8.05 -10.12 -1.65
N LEU A 115 -8.07 -11.11 -0.76
CA LEU A 115 -6.87 -11.61 -0.09
C LEU A 115 -5.89 -12.26 -1.08
N GLU A 116 -6.37 -13.01 -2.06
CA GLU A 116 -5.56 -13.59 -3.13
C GLU A 116 -4.82 -12.48 -3.91
N GLU A 117 -5.53 -11.39 -4.26
CA GLU A 117 -4.90 -10.26 -4.96
C GLU A 117 -3.97 -9.44 -4.06
N LEU A 118 -4.26 -9.33 -2.76
CA LEU A 118 -3.33 -8.75 -1.80
C LEU A 118 -2.03 -9.56 -1.77
N GLN A 119 -2.13 -10.89 -1.68
CA GLN A 119 -0.97 -11.80 -1.68
C GLN A 119 -0.17 -11.67 -2.98
N ARG A 120 -0.84 -11.66 -4.13
CA ARG A 120 -0.21 -11.47 -5.45
C ARG A 120 0.49 -10.12 -5.55
N GLY A 121 -0.13 -9.05 -5.07
CA GLY A 121 0.47 -7.71 -5.05
C GLY A 121 1.69 -7.60 -4.13
N LEU A 122 1.69 -8.29 -2.98
CA LEU A 122 2.85 -8.36 -2.08
C LEU A 122 3.99 -9.20 -2.68
N ALA A 123 3.67 -10.31 -3.35
CA ALA A 123 4.65 -11.13 -4.07
C ALA A 123 5.32 -10.37 -5.22
N LEU A 124 4.59 -9.48 -5.90
CA LEU A 124 5.19 -8.55 -6.87
C LEU A 124 6.21 -7.63 -6.20
N GLY A 125 5.87 -7.05 -5.04
CA GLY A 125 6.79 -6.25 -4.24
C GLY A 125 8.04 -7.03 -3.83
N GLN A 126 7.90 -8.27 -3.38
CA GLN A 126 9.05 -9.13 -3.06
C GLN A 126 9.92 -9.44 -4.27
N THR A 127 9.31 -9.71 -5.42
CA THR A 127 10.05 -9.97 -6.66
C THR A 127 10.93 -8.78 -7.01
N ILE A 128 10.39 -7.56 -6.92
CA ILE A 128 11.16 -6.32 -7.07
C ILE A 128 12.29 -6.29 -6.04
N LEU A 129 11.99 -6.38 -4.73
CA LEU A 129 13.02 -6.31 -3.69
C LEU A 129 14.13 -7.37 -3.84
N SER A 130 13.81 -8.57 -4.34
CA SER A 130 14.79 -9.64 -4.54
C SER A 130 15.84 -9.33 -5.62
N GLN A 131 15.55 -8.38 -6.51
CA GLN A 131 16.41 -7.96 -7.62
C GLN A 131 17.23 -6.70 -7.29
N HIS A 132 17.04 -6.13 -6.10
CA HIS A 132 17.60 -4.83 -5.73
C HIS A 132 18.47 -4.91 -4.48
N THR A 133 19.37 -3.94 -4.35
CA THR A 133 20.08 -3.65 -3.10
C THR A 133 19.49 -2.41 -2.45
N VAL A 134 19.82 -2.16 -1.18
CA VAL A 134 19.41 -0.93 -0.49
C VAL A 134 19.86 0.32 -1.24
N GLY A 135 21.07 0.30 -1.81
CA GLY A 135 21.62 1.37 -2.61
C GLY A 135 20.81 1.59 -3.89
N SER A 136 20.49 0.52 -4.62
CA SER A 136 19.73 0.65 -5.86
C SER A 136 18.31 1.18 -5.61
N LEU A 137 17.66 0.79 -4.49
CA LEU A 137 16.37 1.37 -4.10
C LEU A 137 16.43 2.90 -3.88
N ARG A 138 17.57 3.41 -3.41
CA ARG A 138 17.76 4.84 -3.12
C ARG A 138 18.04 5.66 -4.37
N THR A 139 18.56 5.04 -5.43
CA THR A 139 19.01 5.72 -6.65
C THR A 139 18.10 5.51 -7.85
N GLU A 140 17.37 4.39 -7.92
CA GLU A 140 16.46 4.12 -9.02
C GLU A 140 15.19 4.95 -8.89
N GLU A 141 14.98 5.83 -9.86
CA GLU A 141 13.88 6.80 -9.86
C GLU A 141 12.95 6.58 -11.06
N PHE A 142 11.68 6.94 -10.87
CA PHE A 142 10.70 7.06 -11.95
C PHE A 142 10.04 8.43 -11.90
N GLU A 143 9.61 8.89 -13.08
CA GLU A 143 8.91 10.16 -13.22
C GLU A 143 7.42 10.02 -12.90
N TYR A 144 6.85 11.09 -12.36
CA TYR A 144 5.42 11.23 -12.17
C TYR A 144 5.01 12.68 -12.36
N ALA A 145 3.80 12.89 -12.86
CA ALA A 145 3.21 14.21 -12.97
C ALA A 145 2.50 14.58 -11.66
N ASP A 146 2.97 15.63 -10.98
CA ASP A 146 2.34 16.21 -9.80
C ASP A 146 1.85 17.62 -10.13
N THR A 147 0.53 17.77 -10.16
CA THR A 147 -0.16 19.04 -10.35
C THR A 147 -0.41 19.78 -9.03
N GLY A 148 0.22 19.34 -7.93
CA GLY A 148 0.13 19.94 -6.60
C GLY A 148 -0.88 19.25 -5.67
N GLU A 149 -1.32 18.04 -6.00
CA GLU A 149 -2.36 17.35 -5.24
C GLU A 149 -1.86 16.81 -3.90
N TRP A 150 -0.56 16.54 -3.75
CA TRP A 150 -0.03 15.80 -2.60
C TRP A 150 1.05 16.58 -1.79
N PRO A 151 0.77 17.79 -1.27
CA PRO A 151 1.78 18.59 -0.56
C PRO A 151 2.34 17.90 0.69
N TRP A 152 1.54 17.10 1.39
CA TRP A 152 1.90 16.31 2.57
C TRP A 152 2.89 15.16 2.26
N PHE A 153 2.88 14.63 1.04
CA PHE A 153 3.75 13.53 0.63
C PHE A 153 5.23 13.92 0.68
N TYR A 154 5.55 15.18 0.37
CA TYR A 154 6.90 15.75 0.47
C TYR A 154 7.43 15.78 1.90
N ASN A 155 6.55 16.00 2.89
CA ASN A 155 6.96 16.07 4.29
C ASN A 155 7.35 14.69 4.84
N ILE A 156 6.78 13.62 4.30
CA ILE A 156 7.00 12.24 4.79
C ILE A 156 8.07 11.51 3.99
N HIS A 157 8.26 11.87 2.72
CA HIS A 157 9.17 11.19 1.80
C HIS A 157 10.34 12.07 1.34
N SER A 158 10.72 13.06 2.15
CA SER A 158 11.69 14.12 1.79
C SER A 158 13.04 13.64 1.26
N THR A 159 13.52 12.46 1.65
CA THR A 159 14.83 11.93 1.24
C THR A 159 14.85 11.20 -0.10
N GLY A 160 13.69 10.85 -0.66
CA GLY A 160 13.61 10.09 -1.91
C GLY A 160 12.63 10.69 -2.91
N LEU A 161 12.36 11.99 -2.77
CA LEU A 161 11.51 12.77 -3.64
C LEU A 161 12.23 14.06 -4.01
N ARG A 162 12.33 14.33 -5.31
CA ARG A 162 12.80 15.62 -5.83
C ARG A 162 11.89 16.14 -6.93
N ARG A 163 11.77 17.46 -7.03
CA ARG A 163 11.14 18.11 -8.20
C ARG A 163 12.11 18.13 -9.36
N ASP A 164 11.57 18.07 -10.57
CA ASP A 164 12.34 18.30 -11.78
C ASP A 164 12.79 19.76 -11.87
N SER A 165 14.01 20.00 -12.33
CA SER A 165 14.60 21.34 -12.41
C SER A 165 14.04 22.18 -13.56
N GLU A 166 13.49 21.54 -14.59
CA GLU A 166 13.01 22.21 -15.81
C GLU A 166 11.48 22.24 -15.87
N THR A 167 10.83 21.17 -15.39
CA THR A 167 9.37 21.03 -15.44
C THR A 167 8.77 21.01 -14.03
N PRO A 168 8.21 22.12 -13.51
CA PRO A 168 7.73 22.18 -12.12
C PRO A 168 6.62 21.19 -11.73
N THR A 169 5.88 20.67 -12.72
CA THR A 169 4.84 19.66 -12.54
C THR A 169 5.35 18.23 -12.63
N LYS A 170 6.66 18.04 -12.80
CA LYS A 170 7.30 16.73 -12.87
C LYS A 170 8.08 16.48 -11.58
N ILE A 171 7.89 15.30 -11.03
CA ILE A 171 8.60 14.84 -9.83
C ILE A 171 9.22 13.48 -10.07
N TRP A 172 10.26 13.21 -9.29
CA TRP A 172 11.00 11.97 -9.30
C TRP A 172 10.91 11.35 -7.92
N PHE A 173 10.53 10.07 -7.89
CA PHE A 173 10.53 9.27 -6.67
C PHE A 173 11.52 8.14 -6.82
N ASN A 174 12.32 7.89 -5.79
CA ASN A 174 13.10 6.66 -5.74
C ASN A 174 12.25 5.45 -5.31
N LEU A 175 12.72 4.25 -5.63
CA LEU A 175 12.00 3.01 -5.32
C LEU A 175 11.81 2.81 -3.80
N GLU A 176 12.79 3.20 -2.99
CA GLU A 176 12.68 3.14 -1.52
C GLU A 176 11.47 3.93 -1.02
N THR A 177 11.21 5.11 -1.61
CA THR A 177 10.06 5.95 -1.29
C THR A 177 8.74 5.26 -1.60
N ILE A 178 8.67 4.48 -2.68
CA ILE A 178 7.46 3.76 -3.07
C ILE A 178 7.17 2.60 -2.14
N PHE A 179 8.18 1.81 -1.77
CA PHE A 179 8.00 0.77 -0.77
C PHE A 179 7.59 1.33 0.59
N ARG A 180 8.24 2.42 1.02
CA ARG A 180 7.86 3.13 2.25
C ARG A 180 6.42 3.65 2.19
N HIS A 181 6.02 4.27 1.08
CA HIS A 181 4.64 4.71 0.87
C HIS A 181 3.66 3.54 0.96
N ARG A 182 3.93 2.44 0.25
CA ARG A 182 3.05 1.26 0.27
C ARG A 182 2.95 0.65 1.66
N TYR A 183 4.06 0.54 2.39
CA TYR A 183 4.04 0.07 3.78
C TYR A 183 3.15 0.96 4.65
N TYR A 184 3.31 2.29 4.57
CA TYR A 184 2.51 3.24 5.36
C TYR A 184 1.02 3.20 5.03
N GLU A 185 0.67 3.02 3.75
CA GLU A 185 -0.72 2.80 3.34
C GLU A 185 -1.26 1.50 3.96
N HIS A 186 -0.53 0.40 3.86
CA HIS A 186 -0.97 -0.89 4.43
C HIS A 186 -1.27 -0.79 5.93
N ILE A 187 -0.35 -0.25 6.73
CA ILE A 187 -0.57 -0.13 8.18
C ILE A 187 -1.71 0.85 8.51
N THR A 188 -1.89 1.91 7.73
CA THR A 188 -3.01 2.86 7.92
C THR A 188 -4.35 2.18 7.67
N HIS A 189 -4.47 1.40 6.59
CA HIS A 189 -5.69 0.70 6.25
C HIS A 189 -5.96 -0.48 7.20
N LEU A 190 -4.94 -1.18 7.67
CA LEU A 190 -5.07 -2.18 8.74
C LEU A 190 -5.58 -1.56 10.03
N TYR A 191 -5.05 -0.39 10.43
CA TYR A 191 -5.54 0.33 11.60
C TYR A 191 -7.01 0.75 11.43
N ASN A 192 -7.42 1.21 10.25
CA ASN A 192 -8.84 1.48 9.96
C ASN A 192 -9.72 0.23 10.09
N ILE A 193 -9.28 -0.91 9.56
CA ILE A 193 -10.00 -2.19 9.73
C ILE A 193 -10.20 -2.49 11.22
N GLN A 194 -9.17 -2.34 12.04
CA GLN A 194 -9.25 -2.57 13.47
C GLN A 194 -10.23 -1.63 14.18
N ARG A 195 -10.23 -0.34 13.83
CA ARG A 195 -11.19 0.64 14.37
C ARG A 195 -12.63 0.33 13.97
N ILE A 196 -12.84 -0.10 12.71
CA ILE A 196 -14.17 -0.50 12.22
C ILE A 196 -14.65 -1.77 12.95
N LYS A 197 -13.75 -2.71 13.24
CA LYS A 197 -14.06 -3.88 14.08
C LYS A 197 -14.46 -3.48 15.49
N GLN A 198 -13.69 -2.60 16.13
CA GLN A 198 -14.00 -2.07 17.45
C GLN A 198 -15.36 -1.37 17.50
N ALA A 199 -15.73 -0.65 16.44
CA ALA A 199 -17.02 0.06 16.34
C ALA A 199 -18.22 -0.90 16.35
N GLN A 200 -17.97 -2.15 15.96
CA GLN A 200 -18.94 -3.25 15.95
C GLN A 200 -18.84 -4.14 17.21
N GLY A 201 -17.98 -3.80 18.17
CA GLY A 201 -17.72 -4.60 19.38
C GLY A 201 -16.87 -5.85 19.14
N LEU A 202 -16.12 -5.90 18.03
CA LEU A 202 -15.28 -7.04 17.65
C LEU A 202 -13.84 -6.87 18.17
N SER A 203 -13.18 -8.00 18.44
CA SER A 203 -11.77 -8.02 18.86
C SER A 203 -10.81 -7.91 17.67
N THR A 204 -9.70 -7.19 17.87
CA THR A 204 -8.54 -7.17 16.97
C THR A 204 -7.64 -8.36 17.24
N LYS A 205 -6.78 -8.72 16.29
CA LYS A 205 -5.90 -9.91 16.39
C LYS A 205 -4.46 -9.58 16.69
N THR A 206 -3.96 -8.48 16.13
CA THR A 206 -2.55 -8.08 16.22
C THR A 206 -2.45 -6.59 16.49
N GLU A 207 -1.36 -6.11 17.07
CA GLU A 207 -1.10 -4.67 17.16
C GLU A 207 -0.55 -4.16 15.83
N VAL A 208 -1.15 -3.11 15.27
CA VAL A 208 -0.63 -2.41 14.09
C VAL A 208 0.28 -1.28 14.54
N PRO A 209 1.52 -1.18 14.00
CA PRO A 209 2.44 -0.13 14.42
C PRO A 209 1.96 1.26 14.02
N ILE A 210 2.08 2.23 14.94
CA ILE A 210 1.79 3.65 14.68
C ILE A 210 3.04 4.31 14.09
N GLU A 211 3.18 4.20 12.77
CA GLU A 211 4.31 4.70 11.98
C GLU A 211 3.85 5.49 10.75
N GLY A 212 4.78 6.18 10.09
CA GLY A 212 4.52 6.85 8.82
C GLY A 212 3.42 7.92 8.92
N TYR A 213 2.38 7.77 8.11
CA TYR A 213 1.22 8.68 8.09
C TYR A 213 0.58 8.83 9.47
N MET A 214 0.43 7.72 10.19
CA MET A 214 -0.22 7.69 11.50
C MET A 214 0.59 8.40 12.58
N ALA A 215 1.89 8.62 12.36
CA ALA A 215 2.76 9.36 13.28
C ALA A 215 2.80 10.87 12.99
N LEU A 216 2.12 11.35 11.94
CA LEU A 216 2.10 12.77 11.62
C LEU A 216 1.26 13.58 12.60
N PRO A 217 1.67 14.83 12.91
CA PRO A 217 0.82 15.78 13.62
C PRO A 217 -0.53 15.97 12.91
N GLY A 218 -1.62 15.82 13.66
CA GLY A 218 -2.98 16.00 13.16
C GLY A 218 -3.58 14.78 12.45
N TRP A 219 -2.86 13.65 12.37
CA TRP A 219 -3.47 12.41 11.91
C TRP A 219 -4.55 11.92 12.88
N ASP A 220 -5.71 11.52 12.35
CA ASP A 220 -6.83 11.04 13.17
C ASP A 220 -6.59 9.61 13.65
N LEU A 221 -6.25 9.48 14.93
CA LEU A 221 -6.08 8.20 15.65
C LEU A 221 -7.25 7.85 16.56
N SER A 222 -8.37 8.57 16.48
CA SER A 222 -9.55 8.30 17.31
C SER A 222 -10.04 6.86 17.16
N THR A 223 -10.55 6.29 18.25
CA THR A 223 -11.22 4.98 18.29
C THR A 223 -12.68 5.17 18.69
N PRO A 224 -13.55 4.20 18.43
CA PRO A 224 -14.90 4.16 18.99
C PRO A 224 -14.88 4.26 20.53
N ASP A 225 -15.86 4.96 21.09
CA ASP A 225 -16.10 5.07 22.54
C ASP A 225 -16.60 3.75 23.15
#